data_AF-A0A0B1R1T5-F1
#
_entry.id   AF-A0A0B1R1T5-F1
#
_cell.length_a   1.000
_cell.length_b   1.000
_cell.length_c   1.000
_cell.angle_alpha   90.00
_cell.angle_beta   90.00
_cell.angle_gamma   90.00
#
_symmetry.space_group_name_H-M   'P 1'
#
loop_
_entity.id
_entity.type
_entity.pdbx_description
1 polymer ?
#
loop_
_entity_poly.entity_id
_entity_poly.type
_entity_poly.pdbx_seq_one_letter_code
_entity_poly.pdbx_strand_id
1 'polypeptide(L)' 'MNINALRLGRYEVRNSKDGIQYFIDGNSVTLDQLEQTSADFARLVILHHRFDLENKETGLRHD' A
#
# COMPACT_ATOMS: atom_id res chain seq x y z
N MET A 1 -14.36 -6.51 -5.19
CA MET A 1 -13.39 -7.57 -4.89
C MET A 1 -12.37 -6.99 -3.94
N ASN A 2 -12.49 -7.19 -2.62
CA ASN A 2 -11.55 -6.59 -1.66
C ASN A 2 -10.14 -7.13 -1.92
N ILE A 3 -9.22 -6.25 -2.32
CA ILE A 3 -7.83 -6.64 -2.52
C ILE A 3 -7.12 -6.64 -1.16
N ASN A 4 -6.60 -7.80 -0.74
CA ASN A 4 -5.85 -7.90 0.51
C ASN A 4 -4.39 -7.44 0.35
N ALA A 5 -3.90 -7.39 -0.88
CA ALA A 5 -2.54 -6.97 -1.22
C ALA A 5 -2.49 -6.42 -2.64
N LEU A 6 -1.63 -5.41 -2.84
CA LEU A 6 -1.26 -4.89 -4.14
C LEU A 6 0.26 -4.88 -4.26
N ARG A 7 0.78 -5.50 -5.32
CA ARG A 7 2.22 -5.61 -5.59
C ARG A 7 2.57 -4.95 -6.91
N LEU A 8 3.62 -4.16 -6.90
CA LEU A 8 4.21 -3.55 -8.09
C LEU A 8 5.73 -3.78 -8.08
N GLY A 9 6.18 -4.81 -8.80
CA GLY A 9 7.58 -5.20 -8.84
C GLY A 9 8.08 -5.64 -7.46
N ARG A 10 9.06 -4.90 -6.93
CA ARG A 10 9.63 -5.11 -5.59
C ARG A 10 8.79 -4.52 -4.46
N TYR A 11 7.84 -3.65 -4.78
CA TYR A 11 7.01 -2.95 -3.80
C TYR A 11 5.72 -3.70 -3.58
N GLU A 12 5.26 -3.73 -2.33
CA GLU A 12 3.98 -4.34 -1.99
C GLU A 12 3.33 -3.62 -0.82
N VAL A 13 2.01 -3.45 -0.92
CA VAL A 13 1.14 -2.92 0.11
C VAL A 13 0.14 -4.00 0.46
N ARG A 14 0.01 -4.33 1.74
CA ARG A 14 -0.96 -5.33 2.22
C ARG A 14 -1.85 -4.72 3.29
N ASN A 15 -3.13 -5.08 3.27
CA ASN A 15 -4.00 -4.81 4.41
C ASN A 15 -3.85 -5.95 5.42
N SER A 16 -3.62 -5.58 6.67
CA SER A 16 -3.53 -6.49 7.80
C SER A 16 -4.57 -6.10 8.85
N LYS A 17 -4.80 -6.95 9.85
CA LYS A 17 -5.73 -6.63 10.96
C LYS A 17 -5.32 -5.38 11.73
N ASP A 18 -4.03 -5.07 11.71
CA ASP A 18 -3.43 -3.91 12.38
C ASP A 18 -3.36 -2.65 11.48
N GLY A 19 -3.83 -2.74 10.24
CA GLY A 19 -3.77 -1.67 9.24
C GLY A 19 -2.88 -2.01 8.04
N ILE A 20 -2.45 -0.98 7.32
CA ILE A 20 -1.71 -1.12 6.07
C ILE A 20 -0.22 -1.36 6.35
N GLN A 21 0.32 -2.44 5.79
CA GLN A 21 1.72 -2.82 5.86
C GLN A 21 2.43 -2.64 4.51
N TYR A 22 3.66 -2.15 4.55
CA TYR A 22 4.48 -1.91 3.35
C TYR A 22 5.65 -2.89 3.30
N PHE A 23 6.00 -3.32 2.09
CA PHE A 23 7.12 -4.22 1.85
C PHE A 23 7.95 -3.76 0.65
N ILE A 24 9.27 -3.93 0.76
CA ILE A 24 10.24 -3.74 -0.33
C ILE A 24 11.10 -4.99 -0.39
N ASP A 25 11.17 -5.64 -1.57
CA ASP A 25 11.88 -6.90 -1.77
C ASP A 25 11.44 -8.00 -0.77
N GLY A 26 10.17 -7.96 -0.35
CA GLY A 26 9.59 -8.89 0.63
C GLY A 26 9.91 -8.58 2.10
N ASN A 27 10.70 -7.55 2.38
CA ASN A 27 11.00 -7.09 3.74
C ASN A 27 9.99 -6.02 4.17
N SER A 28 9.44 -6.14 5.38
CA SER A 28 8.54 -5.12 5.91
C SER A 28 9.30 -3.84 6.20
N VAL A 29 8.75 -2.72 5.75
CA VAL A 29 9.30 -1.37 5.98
C VAL A 29 8.21 -0.45 6.49
N THR A 30 8.60 0.56 7.25
CA THR A 30 7.69 1.62 7.70
C THR A 30 7.97 2.88 6.90
N LEU A 31 6.94 3.62 6.49
CA LEU A 31 7.12 4.88 5.75
C LEU A 31 7.96 5.91 6.52
N ASP A 32 7.90 5.90 7.85
CA ASP A 32 8.68 6.77 8.74
C ASP A 32 10.19 6.48 8.69
N GLN A 33 10.58 5.25 8.36
CA GLN A 33 11.98 4.85 8.20
C GLN A 33 12.56 5.26 6.84
N LEU A 34 11.71 5.67 5.89
CA LEU A 34 12.12 6.08 4.56
C LEU A 34 12.20 7.61 4.50
N GLU A 35 13.24 8.13 3.86
CA GLU A 35 13.29 9.58 3.61
C GLU A 35 12.14 9.97 2.67
N GLN A 36 11.41 11.05 2.99
CA GLN A 36 10.27 11.50 2.18
C GLN A 36 10.64 11.82 0.73
N THR A 37 11.90 12.17 0.48
CA THR A 37 12.47 12.45 -0.84
C THR A 37 12.95 11.19 -1.57
N SER A 38 13.03 10.05 -0.89
CA SER A 38 13.46 8.79 -1.49
C SER A 38 12.47 8.30 -2.53
N ALA A 39 13.00 7.69 -3.58
CA ALA A 39 12.17 7.05 -4.60
C ALA A 39 11.23 6.01 -3.96
N ASP A 40 11.73 5.21 -3.01
CA ASP A 40 10.95 4.16 -2.35
C ASP A 40 9.73 4.70 -1.60
N PHE A 41 9.87 5.83 -0.88
CA PHE A 41 8.75 6.50 -0.23
C PHE A 41 7.68 6.90 -1.26
N ALA A 42 8.09 7.60 -2.33
CA ALA A 42 7.16 8.02 -3.38
C ALA A 42 6.44 6.83 -4.04
N ARG A 43 7.14 5.71 -4.27
CA ARG A 43 6.54 4.52 -4.90
C ARG A 43 5.53 3.84 -3.96
N LEU A 44 5.86 3.71 -2.68
CA LEU A 44 4.95 3.13 -1.69
C LEU A 44 3.71 4.00 -1.46
N VAL A 45 3.84 5.33 -1.47
CA VAL A 45 2.69 6.25 -1.36
C VAL A 45 1.76 6.12 -2.57
N ILE A 46 2.30 6.07 -3.79
CA ILE A 46 1.49 5.85 -5.00
C ILE A 46 0.79 4.48 -4.92
N LEU A 47 1.50 3.45 -4.47
CA LEU A 47 0.95 2.10 -4.35
C LEU A 47 -0.15 2.03 -3.29
N HIS A 48 0.03 2.72 -2.16
CA HIS A 48 -1.01 2.89 -1.14
C HIS A 48 -2.22 3.58 -1.73
N HIS A 49 -2.04 4.72 -2.40
CA HIS A 49 -3.17 5.48 -2.93
C HIS A 49 -4.00 4.64 -3.90
N ARG A 50 -3.33 3.87 -4.77
CA ARG A 50 -4.00 2.92 -5.65
C ARG A 50 -4.70 1.80 -4.87
N PHE A 51 -4.03 1.25 -3.84
CA PHE A 51 -4.63 0.25 -2.96
C PHE A 51 -5.91 0.77 -2.28
N ASP A 52 -5.91 2.01 -1.79
CA ASP A 52 -7.06 2.68 -1.19
C ASP A 52 -8.17 2.91 -2.21
N LEU A 53 -7.86 3.37 -3.43
CA LEU A 53 -8.83 3.52 -4.51
C LEU A 53 -9.48 2.18 -4.86
N GLU A 54 -8.71 1.13 -5.08
CA GLU A 54 -9.25 -0.18 -5.42
C GLU A 54 -10.09 -0.77 -4.26
N ASN A 55 -9.73 -0.50 -3.01
CA ASN A 55 -10.57 -0.87 -1.86
C ASN A 55 -11.85 -0.01 -1.78
N LYS A 56 -11.76 1.31 -1.98
CA LYS A 56 -12.91 2.24 -1.96
C LYS A 56 -13.88 2.02 -3.10
N GLU A 57 -13.41 1.72 -4.30
CA GLU A 57 -14.27 1.35 -5.43
C GLU A 57 -15.06 0.07 -5.14
N THR A 58 -14.53 -0.81 -4.29
CA THR A 58 -15.25 -1.98 -3.80
C THR A 58 -16.12 -1.73 -2.57
N GLY A 59 -15.92 -0.59 -1.91
CA GLY A 59 -16.74 -0.07 -0.80
C GLY A 59 -17.79 0.96 -1.21
N LEU A 60 -17.80 1.43 -2.46
CA LEU A 60 -18.80 2.35 -3.04
C LEU A 60 -20.13 1.65 -3.40
N ARG A 61 -20.64 0.89 -2.44
CA ARG A 61 -22.06 0.51 -2.29
C ARG A 61 -22.41 0.59 -0.80
N HIS A 62 -22.37 1.78 -0.22
CA HIS A 62 -23.07 2.07 1.02
C HIS A 62 -23.22 3.58 1.19
N ASP A 63 -24.09 4.19 0.37
CA ASP A 63 -25.22 5.01 0.81
C ASP A 63 -26.17 5.23 -0.39
#